data_AF-A0A8C1DWJ8-F1
#
_entry.id   AF-A0A8C1DWJ8-F1
#
_cell.length_a   1.000
_cell.length_b   1.000
_cell.length_c   1.000
_cell.angle_alpha   90.00
_cell.angle_beta   90.00
_cell.angle_gamma   90.00
#
_symmetry.space_group_name_H-M   'P 1'
#
loop_
_entity.id
_entity.type
_entity.pdbx_description
1 polymer ?
#
loop_
_entity_poly.entity_id
_entity_poly.type
_entity_poly.pdbx_seq_one_letter_code
_entity_poly.pdbx_strand_id
1 'polypeptide(L)'
;MPSSTPSTNGIMPEVKKAEKAPPYDSNITEPSTRAELIKYWINLSLDDRTAQKMLWLSEGGAKVSRMSEEVCPVLDRPERYEHSPQVLCKEGLLGNRGYWEVDCEGWVVIGAACESAGRKAKDGPCGLGENDLSWGVGWAGSCYHVWHNGENIEFQAPLCPTIGIYADQPAGIIKFFLVEDGENGSKETRLIHRFVSSFKEKLFPGFWVGRNSYCWIRKKDQ
;
A
#
# COMPACT_ATOMS: atom_id res chain seq x y z
N MET A 1 -25.44 -59.61 24.12
CA MET A 1 -26.16 -58.33 23.91
C MET A 1 -25.25 -57.41 23.11
N PRO A 2 -25.64 -56.96 21.90
CA PRO A 2 -24.84 -56.03 21.12
C PRO A 2 -25.19 -54.58 21.52
N SER A 3 -24.17 -53.77 21.83
CA SER A 3 -24.32 -52.34 22.04
C SER A 3 -24.20 -51.59 20.71
N SER A 4 -25.16 -50.71 20.49
CA SER A 4 -25.42 -49.85 19.35
C SER A 4 -24.31 -48.86 18.99
N THR A 5 -24.08 -48.69 17.69
CA THR A 5 -23.85 -47.41 17.01
C THR A 5 -25.13 -47.10 16.20
N PRO A 6 -25.55 -45.83 15.94
CA PRO A 6 -24.69 -44.85 15.24
C PRO A 6 -24.97 -43.36 15.51
N SER A 7 -24.14 -42.52 14.88
CA SER A 7 -24.48 -41.23 14.25
C SER A 7 -23.62 -40.07 14.73
N THR A 8 -22.72 -39.64 13.84
CA THR A 8 -22.42 -38.22 13.67
C THR A 8 -22.24 -37.97 12.18
N ASN A 9 -23.31 -37.49 11.55
CA ASN A 9 -23.26 -36.85 10.25
C ASN A 9 -22.38 -35.59 10.37
N GLY A 10 -21.10 -35.71 10.00
CA GLY A 10 -20.22 -34.58 9.79
C GLY A 10 -20.63 -33.86 8.52
N ILE A 11 -21.41 -32.79 8.64
CA ILE A 11 -21.58 -31.81 7.58
C ILE A 11 -20.24 -31.10 7.42
N MET A 12 -19.50 -31.43 6.35
CA MET A 12 -18.33 -30.67 5.93
C MET A 12 -18.78 -29.23 5.61
N PRO A 13 -18.06 -28.19 6.07
CA PRO A 13 -18.36 -26.83 5.65
C PRO A 13 -18.13 -26.71 4.14
N GLU A 14 -19.15 -26.21 3.45
CA GLU A 14 -19.07 -25.85 2.03
C GLU A 14 -17.90 -24.90 1.81
N VAL A 15 -16.91 -25.34 1.02
CA VAL A 15 -15.85 -24.48 0.53
C VAL A 15 -16.51 -23.46 -0.40
N LYS A 16 -16.67 -22.22 0.09
CA LYS A 16 -17.08 -21.10 -0.77
C LYS A 16 -16.13 -21.04 -1.95
N LYS A 17 -16.62 -21.39 -3.14
CA LYS A 17 -15.91 -21.18 -4.41
C LYS A 17 -15.54 -19.70 -4.47
N ALA A 18 -14.24 -19.41 -4.53
CA ALA A 18 -13.77 -18.07 -4.81
C ALA A 18 -14.35 -17.64 -6.16
N GLU A 19 -15.24 -16.66 -6.13
CA GLU A 19 -15.78 -16.04 -7.33
C GLU A 19 -14.59 -15.46 -8.11
N LYS A 20 -14.38 -15.94 -9.34
CA LYS A 20 -13.29 -15.44 -10.17
C LYS A 20 -13.55 -13.97 -10.45
N ALA A 21 -12.57 -13.12 -10.14
CA ALA A 21 -12.64 -11.71 -10.49
C ALA A 21 -12.95 -11.57 -12.00
N PRO A 22 -13.76 -10.57 -12.39
CA PRO A 22 -14.08 -10.34 -13.79
C PRO A 22 -12.79 -10.13 -14.61
N PRO A 23 -12.79 -10.54 -15.89
CA PRO A 23 -11.64 -10.35 -16.76
C PRO A 23 -11.25 -8.88 -16.85
N TYR A 24 -9.95 -8.60 -16.92
CA TYR A 24 -9.43 -7.25 -17.10
C TYR A 24 -9.93 -6.65 -18.42
N ASP A 25 -10.48 -5.43 -18.35
CA ASP A 25 -10.89 -4.65 -19.52
C ASP A 25 -9.95 -3.45 -19.70
N SER A 26 -9.24 -3.41 -20.83
CA SER A 26 -8.31 -2.34 -21.19
C SER A 26 -8.99 -1.08 -21.69
N ASN A 27 -10.29 -1.12 -22.01
CA ASN A 27 -11.03 0.02 -22.56
C ASN A 27 -11.60 0.93 -21.47
N ILE A 28 -11.43 0.58 -20.19
CA ILE A 28 -11.91 1.41 -19.09
C ILE A 28 -11.03 2.66 -18.96
N THR A 29 -11.67 3.82 -19.09
CA THR A 29 -11.02 5.12 -18.87
C THR A 29 -10.43 5.20 -17.46
N GLU A 30 -9.24 5.78 -17.36
CA GLU A 30 -8.58 5.97 -16.08
C GLU A 30 -9.44 6.86 -15.16
N PRO A 31 -9.69 6.45 -13.91
CA PRO A 31 -10.46 7.26 -12.97
C PRO A 31 -9.71 8.55 -12.64
N SER A 32 -10.49 9.62 -12.43
CA SER A 32 -9.96 10.96 -12.10
C SER A 32 -10.63 11.58 -10.86
N THR A 33 -11.84 11.12 -10.53
CA THR A 33 -12.58 11.57 -9.34
C THR A 33 -12.54 10.52 -8.24
N ARG A 34 -12.64 10.93 -6.97
CA ARG A 34 -12.71 10.01 -5.83
C ARG A 34 -13.83 8.96 -5.99
N ALA A 35 -14.99 9.38 -6.50
CA ALA A 35 -16.13 8.49 -6.72
C ALA A 35 -15.84 7.36 -7.73
N GLU A 36 -15.01 7.64 -8.74
CA GLU A 36 -14.55 6.62 -9.69
C GLU A 36 -13.43 5.76 -9.10
N LEU A 37 -12.50 6.37 -8.36
CA LEU A 37 -11.37 5.70 -7.72
C LEU A 37 -11.83 4.64 -6.71
N ILE A 38 -12.82 4.96 -5.86
CA ILE A 38 -13.36 4.06 -4.83
C ILE A 38 -13.96 2.76 -5.42
N LYS A 39 -14.31 2.74 -6.72
CA LYS A 39 -14.77 1.51 -7.39
C LYS A 39 -13.67 0.44 -7.45
N TYR A 40 -12.40 0.85 -7.37
CA TYR A 40 -11.23 -0.02 -7.39
C TYR A 40 -10.63 -0.25 -6.00
N TRP A 41 -11.38 0.05 -4.94
CA TRP A 41 -10.89 -0.06 -3.58
C TRP A 41 -10.33 -1.45 -3.26
N ILE A 42 -9.10 -1.49 -2.72
CA ILE A 42 -8.48 -2.71 -2.20
C ILE A 42 -8.34 -2.62 -0.68
N ASN A 43 -8.71 -3.69 0.01
CA ASN A 43 -8.47 -3.81 1.45
C ASN A 43 -7.03 -4.28 1.67
N LEU A 44 -6.27 -3.51 2.44
CA LEU A 44 -4.86 -3.77 2.70
C LEU A 44 -4.62 -4.07 4.18
N SER A 45 -3.59 -4.86 4.43
CA SER A 45 -3.01 -5.11 5.74
C SER A 45 -1.50 -5.20 5.64
N LEU A 46 -0.82 -4.69 6.66
CA LEU A 46 0.64 -4.64 6.73
C LEU A 46 1.24 -6.05 6.89
N ASP A 47 2.32 -6.32 6.17
CA ASP A 47 3.06 -7.57 6.24
C ASP A 47 4.23 -7.47 7.24
N ASP A 48 4.05 -8.08 8.41
CA ASP A 48 5.03 -8.16 9.50
C ASP A 48 6.34 -8.85 9.10
N ARG A 49 6.31 -9.65 8.02
CA ARG A 49 7.50 -10.31 7.47
C ARG A 49 8.42 -9.32 6.76
N THR A 50 7.87 -8.22 6.25
CA THR A 50 8.62 -7.21 5.49
C THR A 50 9.08 -6.04 6.35
N ALA A 51 8.36 -5.75 7.44
CA ALA A 51 8.59 -4.56 8.27
C ALA A 51 10.03 -4.48 8.84
N GLN A 52 10.72 -3.38 8.62
CA GLN A 52 12.02 -3.16 9.25
C GLN A 52 11.87 -3.13 10.79
N LYS A 53 12.90 -3.55 11.52
CA LYS A 53 12.81 -3.82 12.97
C LYS A 53 12.54 -2.59 13.86
N MET A 54 12.65 -1.37 13.35
CA MET A 54 12.31 -0.13 14.06
C MET A 54 10.83 0.23 13.94
N LEU A 55 10.07 -0.49 13.11
CA LEU A 55 8.66 -0.25 12.87
C LEU A 55 7.80 -1.08 13.81
N TRP A 56 6.80 -0.44 14.37
CA TRP A 56 5.80 -1.07 15.22
C TRP A 56 4.48 -1.14 14.48
N LEU A 57 3.97 -2.36 14.33
CA LEU A 57 2.69 -2.65 13.69
C LEU A 57 1.61 -2.78 14.75
N SER A 58 0.47 -2.11 14.55
CA SER A 58 -0.66 -2.13 15.48
C SER A 58 -2.00 -2.08 14.75
N GLU A 59 -3.10 -1.98 15.49
CA GLU A 59 -4.46 -1.90 14.95
C GLU A 59 -4.79 -3.06 13.98
N GLY A 60 -4.40 -4.28 14.35
CA GLY A 60 -4.62 -5.47 13.51
C GLY A 60 -3.87 -5.45 12.17
N GLY A 61 -2.79 -4.68 12.06
CA GLY A 61 -2.02 -4.53 10.83
C GLY A 61 -2.53 -3.41 9.92
N ALA A 62 -3.35 -2.48 10.43
CA ALA A 62 -3.75 -1.29 9.71
C ALA A 62 -2.82 -0.08 9.97
N LYS A 63 -2.09 -0.07 11.09
CA LYS A 63 -1.23 1.06 11.49
C LYS A 63 0.23 0.63 11.60
N VAL A 64 1.12 1.51 11.12
CA VAL A 64 2.57 1.41 11.34
C VAL A 64 3.10 2.71 11.93
N SER A 65 3.99 2.61 12.91
CA SER A 65 4.62 3.76 13.55
C SER A 65 6.09 3.53 13.85
N ARG A 66 6.82 4.65 14.01
CA ARG A 66 8.21 4.67 14.48
C ARG A 66 8.37 5.73 15.57
N MET A 67 7.93 5.36 16.78
CA MET A 67 7.82 6.28 17.92
C MET A 67 8.95 6.14 18.95
N SER A 68 9.77 5.10 18.84
CA SER A 68 10.91 4.87 19.74
C SER A 68 12.13 4.40 18.94
N GLU A 69 13.30 4.47 19.57
CA GLU A 69 14.51 3.82 19.05
C GLU A 69 14.60 2.34 19.46
N GLU A 70 13.56 1.79 20.11
CA GLU A 70 13.52 0.39 20.50
C GLU A 70 13.24 -0.50 19.31
N VAL A 71 14.07 -1.54 19.18
CA VAL A 71 13.94 -2.55 18.12
C VAL A 71 12.83 -3.53 18.49
N CYS A 72 11.88 -3.72 17.59
CA CYS A 72 10.81 -4.69 17.73
C CYS A 72 11.40 -6.13 17.84
N PRO A 73 10.96 -6.96 18.80
CA PRO A 73 11.49 -8.30 19.02
C PRO A 73 10.96 -9.32 17.99
N VAL A 74 11.32 -9.12 16.72
CA VAL A 74 10.88 -9.95 15.59
C VAL A 74 12.01 -10.82 15.06
N LEU A 75 11.64 -12.03 14.61
CA LEU A 75 12.58 -12.93 13.93
C LEU A 75 13.05 -12.31 12.62
N ASP A 76 14.33 -12.51 12.29
CA ASP A 76 14.84 -12.07 11.01
C ASP A 76 14.28 -12.93 9.87
N ARG A 77 14.05 -12.29 8.72
CA ARG A 77 13.44 -12.92 7.56
C ARG A 77 14.04 -12.40 6.24
N PRO A 78 14.15 -13.24 5.21
CA PRO A 78 14.62 -12.81 3.89
C PRO A 78 13.83 -11.63 3.32
N GLU A 79 12.52 -11.59 3.54
CA GLU A 79 11.60 -10.58 2.99
C GLU A 79 11.70 -9.21 3.68
N ARG A 80 12.35 -9.15 4.86
CA ARG A 80 12.41 -7.98 5.72
C ARG A 80 13.31 -6.89 5.14
N TYR A 81 12.88 -5.63 5.20
CA TYR A 81 13.79 -4.53 4.95
C TYR A 81 14.92 -4.50 5.99
N GLU A 82 16.15 -4.32 5.53
CA GLU A 82 17.33 -4.38 6.39
C GLU A 82 17.57 -3.04 7.13
N HIS A 83 17.68 -1.95 6.37
CA HIS A 83 18.09 -0.64 6.90
C HIS A 83 16.99 0.42 6.82
N SER A 84 16.26 0.48 5.71
CA SER A 84 15.23 1.49 5.50
C SER A 84 13.99 1.15 6.34
N PRO A 85 13.47 2.07 7.19
CA PRO A 85 12.29 1.85 8.03
C PRO A 85 11.02 1.76 7.18
N GLN A 86 10.90 0.65 6.45
CA GLN A 86 9.88 0.38 5.45
C GLN A 86 9.11 -0.91 5.75
N VAL A 87 7.89 -0.97 5.24
CA VAL A 87 7.01 -2.13 5.30
C VAL A 87 6.14 -2.17 4.04
N LEU A 88 5.84 -3.37 3.54
CA LEU A 88 4.87 -3.61 2.47
C LEU A 88 3.57 -4.19 3.04
N CYS A 89 2.49 -4.09 2.27
CA CYS A 89 1.25 -4.80 2.53
C CYS A 89 1.33 -6.26 2.07
N LYS A 90 0.46 -7.11 2.63
CA LYS A 90 0.32 -8.53 2.25
C LYS A 90 -0.36 -8.66 0.88
N GLU A 91 -1.36 -7.83 0.66
CA GLU A 91 -2.11 -7.75 -0.58
C GLU A 91 -1.32 -6.93 -1.61
N GLY A 92 -1.42 -7.34 -2.86
CA GLY A 92 -0.77 -6.64 -3.98
C GLY A 92 -1.53 -6.91 -5.27
N LEU A 93 -1.22 -6.12 -6.28
CA LEU A 93 -1.93 -6.08 -7.55
C LEU A 93 -1.17 -6.90 -8.60
N LEU A 94 -1.88 -7.81 -9.27
CA LEU A 94 -1.38 -8.60 -10.38
C LEU A 94 -2.54 -8.85 -11.34
N GLY A 95 -2.45 -8.33 -12.56
CA GLY A 95 -3.51 -8.46 -13.56
C GLY A 95 -4.74 -7.59 -13.28
N ASN A 96 -4.68 -6.63 -12.37
CA ASN A 96 -5.83 -5.84 -11.94
C ASN A 96 -5.49 -4.39 -11.57
N ARG A 97 -6.55 -3.64 -11.21
CA ARG A 97 -6.52 -2.27 -10.71
C ARG A 97 -6.73 -2.25 -9.20
N GLY A 98 -6.16 -1.26 -8.54
CA GLY A 98 -6.37 -1.03 -7.11
C GLY A 98 -6.33 0.45 -6.76
N TYR A 99 -7.15 0.83 -5.78
CA TYR A 99 -7.12 2.13 -5.14
C TYR A 99 -7.11 1.97 -3.62
N TRP A 100 -6.28 2.73 -2.94
CA TRP A 100 -6.25 2.77 -1.47
C TRP A 100 -5.93 4.18 -0.98
N GLU A 101 -6.39 4.48 0.24
CA GLU A 101 -6.12 5.75 0.91
C GLU A 101 -5.44 5.50 2.25
N VAL A 102 -4.52 6.40 2.59
CA VAL A 102 -3.68 6.30 3.79
C VAL A 102 -3.65 7.67 4.44
N ASP A 103 -3.90 7.68 5.73
CA ASP A 103 -3.69 8.85 6.55
C ASP A 103 -2.29 8.79 7.17
N CYS A 104 -1.61 9.92 7.23
CA CYS A 104 -0.25 10.00 7.76
C CYS A 104 -0.01 11.25 8.61
N GLU A 105 0.88 11.09 9.59
CA GLU A 105 1.40 12.19 10.40
C GLU A 105 2.93 12.07 10.52
N GLY A 106 3.61 13.21 10.43
CA GLY A 106 5.07 13.30 10.41
C GLY A 106 5.64 13.06 9.01
N TRP A 107 6.88 12.55 8.97
CA TRP A 107 7.56 12.22 7.71
C TRP A 107 7.23 10.79 7.30
N VAL A 108 6.38 10.66 6.29
CA VAL A 108 5.97 9.37 5.72
C VAL A 108 6.05 9.45 4.20
N VAL A 109 6.68 8.45 3.58
CA VAL A 109 6.57 8.20 2.14
C VAL A 109 5.61 7.04 1.93
N ILE A 110 4.57 7.27 1.14
CA ILE A 110 3.52 6.31 0.81
C ILE A 110 3.72 5.94 -0.66
N GLY A 111 3.70 4.65 -0.98
CA GLY A 111 4.09 4.22 -2.30
C GLY A 111 3.70 2.80 -2.63
N ALA A 112 4.37 2.28 -3.64
CA ALA A 112 4.28 0.88 -4.01
C ALA A 112 5.62 0.39 -4.55
N ALA A 113 5.89 -0.89 -4.34
CA ALA A 113 7.10 -1.56 -4.81
C ALA A 113 6.71 -2.85 -5.51
N CYS A 114 7.38 -3.12 -6.62
CA CYS A 114 7.28 -4.39 -7.30
C CYS A 114 7.91 -5.53 -6.47
N GLU A 115 7.46 -6.76 -6.69
CA GLU A 115 7.89 -7.93 -5.89
C GLU A 115 9.42 -8.09 -5.82
N SER A 116 10.10 -7.91 -6.96
CA SER A 116 11.54 -8.02 -7.10
C SER A 116 12.35 -6.80 -6.64
N ALA A 117 11.70 -5.72 -6.19
CA ALA A 117 12.39 -4.53 -5.69
C ALA A 117 13.30 -4.88 -4.49
N GLY A 118 14.50 -4.30 -4.50
CA GLY A 118 15.54 -4.54 -3.49
C GLY A 118 15.09 -4.18 -2.07
N ARG A 119 15.60 -4.95 -1.09
CA ARG A 119 15.26 -4.75 0.34
C ARG A 119 16.48 -4.79 1.27
N LYS A 120 17.63 -5.17 0.74
CA LYS A 120 18.89 -5.39 1.47
C LYS A 120 19.98 -4.46 0.97
N ALA A 121 21.00 -4.19 1.78
CA ALA A 121 22.11 -3.31 1.39
C ALA A 121 22.78 -3.71 0.08
N LYS A 122 22.95 -5.02 -0.14
CA LYS A 122 23.57 -5.60 -1.34
C LYS A 122 22.77 -5.35 -2.62
N ASP A 123 21.48 -5.00 -2.50
CA ASP A 123 20.60 -4.75 -3.63
C ASP A 123 20.72 -3.29 -4.13
N GLY A 124 21.48 -2.44 -3.43
CA GLY A 124 21.61 -1.01 -3.73
C GLY A 124 20.54 -0.15 -3.01
N PRO A 125 20.15 1.01 -3.59
CA PRO A 125 19.09 1.85 -3.03
C PRO A 125 17.74 1.11 -2.95
N CYS A 126 17.22 0.93 -1.73
CA CYS A 126 16.03 0.13 -1.44
C CYS A 126 14.85 0.96 -0.94
N GLY A 127 15.00 2.28 -0.78
CA GLY A 127 13.89 3.17 -0.42
C GLY A 127 12.82 3.23 -1.51
N LEU A 128 11.56 3.44 -1.12
CA LEU A 128 10.47 3.68 -2.04
C LEU A 128 10.79 4.87 -2.96
N GLY A 129 10.84 4.61 -4.26
CA GLY A 129 11.17 5.58 -5.29
C GLY A 129 12.67 5.77 -5.54
N GLU A 130 13.56 5.11 -4.78
CA GLU A 130 15.02 5.18 -5.00
C GLU A 130 15.50 4.24 -6.13
N ASN A 131 14.62 3.38 -6.65
CA ASN A 131 14.91 2.45 -7.75
C ASN A 131 13.76 2.47 -8.79
N ASP A 132 14.00 1.82 -9.92
CA ASP A 132 13.08 1.71 -11.07
C ASP A 132 11.92 0.73 -10.84
N LEU A 133 11.90 0.03 -9.71
CA LEU A 133 10.89 -0.94 -9.31
C LEU A 133 10.02 -0.45 -8.14
N SER A 134 10.11 0.84 -7.80
CA SER A 134 9.29 1.43 -6.74
C SER A 134 8.96 2.90 -7.01
N TRP A 135 7.90 3.35 -6.37
CA TRP A 135 7.39 4.71 -6.43
C TRP A 135 7.00 5.16 -5.03
N GLY A 136 7.15 6.45 -4.75
CA GLY A 136 6.75 7.01 -3.46
C GLY A 136 6.29 8.47 -3.58
N VAL A 137 5.43 8.89 -2.67
CA VAL A 137 5.07 10.30 -2.45
C VAL A 137 5.10 10.62 -0.97
N GLY A 138 5.53 11.82 -0.61
CA GLY A 138 5.63 12.25 0.78
C GLY A 138 5.72 13.75 0.93
N TRP A 139 5.24 14.26 2.06
CA TRP A 139 5.31 15.67 2.40
C TRP A 139 6.70 16.01 2.97
N ALA A 140 7.38 16.97 2.35
CA ALA A 140 8.75 17.39 2.73
C ALA A 140 8.78 18.66 3.61
N GLY A 141 7.64 19.07 4.17
CA GLY A 141 7.53 20.25 5.05
C GLY A 141 7.02 21.51 4.35
N SER A 142 7.31 21.68 3.06
CA SER A 142 6.86 22.82 2.24
C SER A 142 6.09 22.42 0.98
N CYS A 143 6.37 21.23 0.44
CA CYS A 143 5.73 20.69 -0.75
C CYS A 143 5.74 19.15 -0.70
N TYR A 144 5.06 18.52 -1.65
CA TYR A 144 5.15 17.08 -1.85
C TYR A 144 6.29 16.76 -2.80
N HIS A 145 7.03 15.69 -2.49
CA HIS A 145 7.97 15.09 -3.41
C HIS A 145 7.39 13.77 -3.88
N VAL A 146 7.53 13.50 -5.17
CA VAL A 146 7.17 12.22 -5.79
C VAL A 146 8.43 11.60 -6.37
N TRP A 147 8.79 10.41 -5.92
CA TRP A 147 10.04 9.72 -6.25
C TRP A 147 9.83 8.50 -7.15
N HIS A 148 10.74 8.32 -8.10
CA HIS A 148 10.89 7.11 -8.90
C HIS A 148 12.30 7.06 -9.50
N ASN A 149 12.94 5.88 -9.51
CA ASN A 149 14.26 5.67 -10.09
C ASN A 149 15.35 6.65 -9.58
N GLY A 150 15.26 7.03 -8.30
CA GLY A 150 16.21 7.97 -7.68
C GLY A 150 16.00 9.43 -8.08
N GLU A 151 15.04 9.72 -8.95
CA GLU A 151 14.64 11.08 -9.33
C GLU A 151 13.39 11.50 -8.55
N ASN A 152 13.18 12.82 -8.42
CA ASN A 152 11.97 13.35 -7.82
C ASN A 152 11.40 14.55 -8.57
N ILE A 153 10.11 14.76 -8.34
CA ILE A 153 9.36 15.91 -8.83
C ILE A 153 8.68 16.55 -7.63
N GLU A 154 8.72 17.88 -7.56
CA GLU A 154 8.02 18.66 -6.54
C GLU A 154 6.58 18.99 -6.99
N PHE A 155 5.64 18.88 -6.05
CA PHE A 155 4.27 19.32 -6.21
C PHE A 155 3.89 20.29 -5.10
N GLN A 156 3.60 21.52 -5.49
CA GLN A 156 3.29 22.62 -4.57
C GLN A 156 1.83 22.55 -4.13
N ALA A 157 1.63 22.17 -2.87
CA ALA A 157 0.34 22.15 -2.17
C ALA A 157 0.61 22.25 -0.67
N PRO A 158 -0.35 22.58 0.20
CA PRO A 158 -0.18 22.46 1.65
C PRO A 158 -0.25 20.99 2.09
N LEU A 159 0.12 20.72 3.36
CA LEU A 159 -0.03 19.40 3.96
C LEU A 159 -1.51 18.95 3.93
N CYS A 160 -1.74 17.82 3.28
CA CYS A 160 -2.96 17.03 3.30
C CYS A 160 -2.73 15.77 4.16
N PRO A 161 -3.60 15.48 5.14
CA PRO A 161 -3.47 14.29 5.99
C PRO A 161 -3.61 12.96 5.24
N THR A 162 -4.34 12.96 4.11
CA THR A 162 -4.75 11.75 3.40
C THR A 162 -4.17 11.73 1.99
N ILE A 163 -3.46 10.65 1.66
CA ILE A 163 -2.95 10.37 0.31
C ILE A 163 -3.69 9.18 -0.27
N GLY A 164 -4.18 9.34 -1.50
CA GLY A 164 -4.77 8.28 -2.31
C GLY A 164 -3.78 7.79 -3.36
N ILE A 165 -3.74 6.48 -3.60
CA ILE A 165 -2.94 5.87 -4.66
C ILE A 165 -3.83 5.00 -5.52
N TYR A 166 -3.79 5.21 -6.83
CA TYR A 166 -4.38 4.33 -7.82
C TYR A 166 -3.30 3.67 -8.65
N ALA A 167 -3.43 2.36 -8.87
CA ALA A 167 -2.58 1.62 -9.76
C ALA A 167 -3.39 0.76 -10.73
N ASP A 168 -2.97 0.73 -12.00
CA ASP A 168 -3.43 -0.19 -13.03
C ASP A 168 -2.21 -0.99 -13.48
N GLN A 169 -2.04 -2.20 -12.92
CA GLN A 169 -0.83 -2.99 -13.13
C GLN A 169 -0.68 -3.39 -14.61
N PRO A 170 -1.72 -3.90 -15.31
CA PRO A 170 -1.58 -4.24 -16.73
C PRO A 170 -1.29 -3.04 -17.64
N ALA A 171 -1.80 -1.85 -17.31
CA ALA A 171 -1.52 -0.63 -18.06
C ALA A 171 -0.20 0.06 -17.66
N GLY A 172 0.44 -0.39 -16.57
CA GLY A 172 1.67 0.21 -16.07
C GLY A 172 1.49 1.61 -15.47
N ILE A 173 0.30 1.90 -14.92
CA ILE A 173 -0.04 3.24 -14.43
C ILE A 173 -0.01 3.26 -12.91
N ILE A 174 0.59 4.30 -12.34
CA ILE A 174 0.48 4.64 -10.92
C ILE A 174 0.17 6.14 -10.81
N LYS A 175 -0.86 6.49 -10.04
CA LYS A 175 -1.28 7.86 -9.77
C LYS A 175 -1.30 8.12 -8.27
N PHE A 176 -0.81 9.29 -7.90
CA PHE A 176 -0.82 9.81 -6.53
C PHE A 176 -1.79 10.98 -6.41
N PHE A 177 -2.61 10.99 -5.36
CA PHE A 177 -3.62 12.01 -5.12
C PHE A 177 -3.54 12.53 -3.69
N LEU A 178 -3.82 13.82 -3.51
CA LEU A 178 -4.29 14.34 -2.22
C LEU A 178 -5.79 14.09 -2.11
N VAL A 179 -6.26 13.70 -0.92
CA VAL A 179 -7.69 13.51 -0.65
C VAL A 179 -8.14 14.60 0.33
N GLU A 180 -8.78 15.63 -0.21
CA GLU A 180 -9.09 16.88 0.50
C GLU A 180 -10.59 16.95 0.83
N ASP A 181 -10.94 17.75 1.84
CA ASP A 181 -12.32 18.14 2.09
C ASP A 181 -12.75 19.20 1.06
N GLY A 182 -13.80 18.89 0.29
CA GLY A 182 -14.43 19.79 -0.67
C GLY A 182 -15.43 20.75 -0.01
N GLU A 183 -15.90 21.73 -0.77
CA GLU A 183 -16.71 22.86 -0.27
C GLU A 183 -18.04 22.44 0.37
N ASN A 184 -18.57 21.28 -0.02
CA ASN A 184 -19.83 20.72 0.47
C ASN A 184 -19.63 19.59 1.50
N GLY A 185 -18.42 19.43 2.03
CA GLY A 185 -18.05 18.34 2.96
C GLY A 185 -17.88 16.98 2.29
N SER A 186 -17.89 16.90 0.96
CA SER A 186 -17.48 15.70 0.23
C SER A 186 -15.95 15.59 0.16
N LYS A 187 -15.43 14.38 -0.04
CA LYS A 187 -13.99 14.18 -0.27
C LYS A 187 -13.67 14.30 -1.76
N GLU A 188 -12.74 15.18 -2.10
CA GLU A 188 -12.26 15.42 -3.45
C GLU A 188 -10.81 14.95 -3.61
N THR A 189 -10.43 14.59 -4.84
CA THR A 189 -9.08 14.11 -5.15
C THR A 189 -8.35 15.09 -6.05
N ARG A 190 -7.18 15.55 -5.63
CA ARG A 190 -6.28 16.37 -6.44
C ARG A 190 -5.11 15.52 -6.91
N LEU A 191 -4.92 15.39 -8.23
CA LEU A 191 -3.80 14.63 -8.80
C LEU A 191 -2.48 15.34 -8.48
N ILE A 192 -1.56 14.61 -7.85
CA ILE A 192 -0.19 15.03 -7.59
C ILE A 192 0.67 14.70 -8.82
N HIS A 193 0.68 13.42 -9.21
CA HIS A 193 1.47 12.94 -10.33
C HIS A 193 0.94 11.61 -10.88
N ARG A 194 1.26 11.34 -12.15
CA ARG A 194 0.92 10.10 -12.86
C ARG A 194 2.17 9.55 -13.54
N PHE A 195 2.60 8.37 -13.13
CA PHE A 195 3.63 7.61 -13.81
C PHE A 195 3.03 6.64 -14.83
N VAL A 196 3.80 6.41 -15.90
CA VAL A 196 3.63 5.27 -16.81
C VAL A 196 4.96 4.53 -16.82
N SER A 197 4.95 3.26 -16.42
CA SER A 197 6.13 2.41 -16.38
C SER A 197 5.76 0.98 -16.77
N SER A 198 6.69 0.27 -17.40
CA SER A 198 6.47 -1.10 -17.85
C SER A 198 6.84 -2.11 -16.77
N PHE A 199 5.96 -2.33 -15.79
CA PHE A 199 6.12 -3.39 -14.78
C PHE A 199 5.05 -4.48 -14.94
N LYS A 200 5.50 -5.75 -14.94
CA LYS A 200 4.63 -6.92 -15.16
C LYS A 200 4.43 -7.79 -13.93
N GLU A 201 5.24 -7.57 -12.90
CA GLU A 201 5.19 -8.33 -11.66
C GLU A 201 4.18 -7.75 -10.68
N LYS A 202 3.97 -8.49 -9.59
CA LYS A 202 3.02 -8.08 -8.56
C LYS A 202 3.50 -6.78 -7.89
N LEU A 203 2.60 -5.81 -7.77
CA LEU A 203 2.85 -4.52 -7.15
C LEU A 203 2.28 -4.50 -5.73
N PHE A 204 3.11 -4.23 -4.73
CA PHE A 204 2.70 -4.17 -3.33
C PHE A 204 2.68 -2.72 -2.84
N PRO A 205 1.57 -2.24 -2.24
CA PRO A 205 1.57 -1.01 -1.48
C PRO A 205 2.61 -1.05 -0.35
N GLY A 206 3.24 0.08 -0.07
CA GLY A 206 4.29 0.17 0.93
C GLY A 206 4.41 1.55 1.57
N PHE A 207 5.04 1.56 2.74
CA PHE A 207 5.21 2.77 3.56
C PHE A 207 6.64 2.86 4.10
N TRP A 208 7.21 4.05 4.04
CA TRP A 208 8.48 4.40 4.66
C TRP A 208 8.23 5.44 5.76
N VAL A 209 8.53 5.08 7.00
CA VAL A 209 8.14 5.88 8.18
C VAL A 209 9.37 6.47 8.87
N GLY A 210 9.40 7.80 8.98
CA GLY A 210 10.41 8.57 9.67
C GLY A 210 10.29 8.49 11.18
N ARG A 211 11.26 9.05 11.91
CA ARG A 211 11.19 9.15 13.38
C ARG A 211 9.97 9.98 13.80
N ASN A 212 9.35 9.62 14.91
CA ASN A 212 8.17 10.32 15.47
C ASN A 212 7.02 10.46 14.44
N SER A 213 6.87 9.47 13.58
CA SER A 213 5.90 9.50 12.47
C SER A 213 5.11 8.19 12.44
N TYR A 214 3.93 8.24 11.82
CA TYR A 214 3.08 7.08 11.64
C TYR A 214 2.11 7.26 10.48
N CYS A 215 1.59 6.14 9.98
CA CYS A 215 0.47 6.15 9.04
C CYS A 215 -0.49 5.01 9.34
N TRP A 216 -1.73 5.17 8.89
CA TRP A 216 -2.74 4.15 8.98
C TRP A 216 -3.52 4.00 7.67
N ILE A 217 -3.76 2.75 7.29
CA ILE A 217 -4.53 2.38 6.11
C ILE A 217 -6.01 2.65 6.43
N ARG A 218 -6.69 3.44 5.59
CA ARG A 218 -8.13 3.69 5.73
C ARG A 218 -8.93 2.44 5.37
N LYS A 219 -10.15 2.35 5.90
CA LYS A 219 -11.19 1.47 5.40
C LYS A 219 -12.00 2.21 4.34
N LYS A 220 -12.62 1.46 3.42
CA LYS A 220 -13.38 2.00 2.27
C LYS A 220 -14.42 3.06 2.66
N ASP A 221 -15.07 2.86 3.79
CA ASP A 221 -16.21 3.68 4.22
C ASP A 221 -15.79 4.89 5.09
N GLN A 222 -14.48 5.10 5.28
CA GLN A 222 -13.93 6.26 5.98
C GLN A 222 -13.62 7.38 5.00
#